data_AF-A0A4R8VYX2-F1
#
_entry.id   AF-A0A4R8VYX2-F1
#
_cell.length_a   1.000
_cell.length_b   1.000
_cell.length_c   1.000
_cell.angle_alpha   90.00
_cell.angle_beta   90.00
_cell.angle_gamma   90.00
#
_symmetry.space_group_name_H-M   'P 1'
#
loop_
_entity.id
_entity.type
_entity.pdbx_description
1 polymer ?
#
loop_
_entity_poly.entity_id
_entity_poly.type
_entity_poly.pdbx_seq_one_letter_code
_entity_poly.pdbx_strand_id
1 'polypeptide(L)'
;MATDEADFTQVFRGYDKDEVDKAIQGLRRDLIQANAQSTESAKEVKRLGARIDDLNAEIEEVGSPTFSGLGTKLENTLRVAEEQSTRVIAQADIDAEKLRASASAEIDALKRQASEHAERSVSDATVKAGRLLTDAQAEADDLLARAGLASEQLTQDALQEAAAIRGAVATEAAELRATVKREVAAIRTEAEREAAEVRVVAQREATEAREIAAGLTRETELTRAEVAHELDQQRADLARETEQARIDLAAETEQDRIDLARETEQARIDLAHETEQARSDLSVEIEQGRTDLAREIELARAALAIEGEQAHTDLDRELDRDRAAVNRDLDKAHADLAAETEQARADLARELEQAKADFDADSEQARIDLDNHLTATRKRGEHEAAKLRREIDQIRADLEVELKARRDEAEQDHLARHQAAVAQTQRYLDDSSAQLADTNARTVQLRALNEQLDAGARAEAKAAKSKADDEAERIVRDAEDRAAALVAGAETRTRELVADAEDRLAQIRMERDSVAGYFESLRSVLTQAEKVNADQD
;
A
#
# COMPACT_ATOMS: atom_id res chain seq x y z
N MET A 1 156.12 -8.64 -18.90
CA MET A 1 156.42 -10.05 -18.60
C MET A 1 157.18 -10.08 -17.28
N ALA A 2 156.51 -10.44 -16.20
CA ALA A 2 157.13 -10.88 -14.96
C ALA A 2 157.09 -12.41 -15.00
N THR A 3 158.25 -13.04 -14.89
CA THR A 3 158.44 -14.50 -14.88
C THR A 3 158.16 -15.03 -13.48
N ASP A 4 156.98 -15.62 -13.27
CA ASP A 4 156.75 -16.50 -12.12
C ASP A 4 157.26 -17.90 -12.51
N GLU A 5 158.40 -18.29 -11.95
CA GLU A 5 158.89 -19.67 -11.96
C GLU A 5 158.04 -20.48 -10.97
N ALA A 6 157.13 -21.32 -11.48
CA ALA A 6 156.32 -22.22 -10.65
C ALA A 6 157.14 -23.47 -10.32
N ASP A 7 157.76 -23.50 -9.14
CA ASP A 7 158.41 -24.70 -8.59
C ASP A 7 157.37 -25.68 -8.05
N PHE A 8 157.21 -26.82 -8.74
CA PHE A 8 156.29 -27.90 -8.33
C PHE A 8 156.93 -28.79 -7.26
N THR A 9 156.17 -29.17 -6.23
CA THR A 9 156.66 -30.11 -5.21
C THR A 9 156.83 -31.54 -5.76
N GLN A 10 157.94 -32.22 -5.44
CA GLN A 10 158.21 -33.61 -5.87
C GLN A 10 157.78 -34.63 -4.81
N VAL A 11 156.93 -35.58 -5.20
CA VAL A 11 156.46 -36.72 -4.41
C VAL A 11 157.14 -38.01 -4.94
N PHE A 12 157.12 -39.12 -4.18
CA PHE A 12 157.86 -40.35 -4.52
C PHE A 12 157.48 -40.86 -5.93
N ARG A 13 158.38 -40.62 -6.91
CA ARG A 13 158.25 -40.86 -8.36
C ARG A 13 157.48 -39.80 -9.19
N GLY A 14 157.52 -38.52 -8.85
CA GLY A 14 157.09 -37.46 -9.78
C GLY A 14 156.76 -36.11 -9.11
N TYR A 15 156.24 -35.16 -9.88
CA TYR A 15 155.70 -33.91 -9.35
C TYR A 15 154.27 -34.11 -8.83
N ASP A 16 153.86 -33.30 -7.84
CA ASP A 16 152.50 -33.31 -7.30
C ASP A 16 151.50 -32.98 -8.41
N LYS A 17 150.65 -33.96 -8.70
CA LYS A 17 149.71 -33.90 -9.80
C LYS A 17 148.69 -32.77 -9.62
N ASP A 18 148.29 -32.47 -8.39
CA ASP A 18 147.26 -31.46 -8.13
C ASP A 18 147.80 -30.03 -8.32
N GLU A 19 149.08 -29.79 -8.00
CA GLU A 19 149.75 -28.51 -8.26
C GLU A 19 149.99 -28.31 -9.77
N VAL A 20 150.42 -29.37 -10.46
CA VAL A 20 150.62 -29.34 -11.91
C VAL A 20 149.29 -29.15 -12.65
N ASP A 21 148.22 -29.84 -12.26
CA ASP A 21 146.90 -29.69 -12.87
C ASP A 21 146.36 -28.26 -12.69
N LYS A 22 146.58 -27.63 -11.51
CA LYS A 22 146.22 -26.21 -11.29
C LYS A 22 147.03 -25.26 -12.17
N ALA A 23 148.34 -25.45 -12.30
CA ALA A 23 149.18 -24.63 -13.17
C ALA A 23 148.81 -24.80 -14.65
N ILE A 24 148.52 -26.03 -15.10
CA ILE A 24 148.02 -26.31 -16.45
C ILE A 24 146.65 -25.66 -16.67
N GLN A 25 145.76 -25.66 -15.68
CA GLN A 25 144.48 -24.94 -15.77
C GLN A 25 144.67 -23.42 -15.84
N GLY A 26 145.62 -22.86 -15.07
CA GLY A 26 146.01 -21.44 -15.16
C GLY A 26 146.52 -21.08 -16.55
N LEU A 27 147.51 -21.83 -17.05
CA LEU A 27 148.05 -21.65 -18.40
C LEU A 27 147.00 -21.83 -19.49
N ARG A 28 146.06 -22.77 -19.34
CA ARG A 28 144.91 -22.91 -20.25
C ARG A 28 144.02 -21.68 -20.22
N ARG A 29 143.76 -21.11 -19.04
CA ARG A 29 142.94 -19.90 -18.91
C ARG A 29 143.62 -18.71 -19.56
N ASP A 30 144.92 -18.55 -19.34
CA ASP A 30 145.72 -17.48 -19.95
C ASP A 30 145.82 -17.65 -21.46
N LEU A 31 145.94 -18.89 -21.96
CA LEU A 31 145.90 -19.19 -23.40
C LEU A 31 144.54 -18.84 -24.02
N ILE A 32 143.44 -19.15 -23.33
CA ILE A 32 142.09 -18.77 -23.77
C ILE A 32 141.95 -17.24 -23.80
N GLN A 33 142.45 -16.55 -22.78
CA GLN A 33 142.39 -15.09 -22.70
C GLN A 33 143.23 -14.43 -23.80
N ALA A 34 144.45 -14.93 -24.05
CA ALA A 34 145.31 -14.47 -25.13
C ALA A 34 144.69 -14.72 -26.51
N ASN A 35 144.06 -15.88 -26.73
CA ASN A 35 143.34 -16.16 -27.97
C ASN A 35 142.11 -15.25 -28.16
N ALA A 36 141.35 -14.99 -27.10
CA ALA A 36 140.23 -14.07 -27.15
C ALA A 36 140.70 -12.65 -27.52
N GLN A 37 141.77 -12.18 -26.88
CA GLN A 37 142.37 -10.88 -27.19
C GLN A 37 142.93 -10.82 -28.62
N SER A 38 143.58 -11.88 -29.11
CA SER A 38 144.03 -11.96 -30.50
C SER A 38 142.87 -11.92 -31.49
N THR A 39 141.76 -12.58 -31.18
CA THR A 39 140.55 -12.57 -32.01
C THR A 39 139.90 -11.19 -32.03
N GLU A 40 139.89 -10.51 -30.89
CA GLU A 40 139.37 -9.15 -30.76
C GLU A 40 140.24 -8.14 -31.53
N SER A 41 141.56 -8.21 -31.36
CA SER A 41 142.49 -7.40 -32.16
C SER A 41 142.39 -7.71 -33.66
N ALA A 42 142.15 -8.96 -34.06
CA ALA A 42 141.92 -9.31 -35.47
C ALA A 42 140.62 -8.70 -36.02
N LYS A 43 139.54 -8.67 -35.21
CA LYS A 43 138.31 -7.96 -35.57
C LYS A 43 138.54 -6.45 -35.67
N GLU A 44 139.33 -5.89 -34.77
CA GLU A 44 139.67 -4.47 -34.77
C GLU A 44 140.54 -4.10 -35.97
N VAL A 45 141.54 -4.91 -36.31
CA VAL A 45 142.35 -4.78 -37.54
C VAL A 45 141.46 -4.89 -38.77
N LYS A 46 140.49 -5.82 -38.81
CA LYS A 46 139.55 -5.93 -39.93
C LYS A 46 138.63 -4.70 -40.04
N ARG A 47 138.19 -4.16 -38.91
CA ARG A 47 137.37 -2.94 -38.85
C ARG A 47 138.16 -1.71 -39.29
N LEU A 48 139.40 -1.57 -38.83
CA LEU A 48 140.30 -0.50 -39.22
C LEU A 48 140.71 -0.64 -40.71
N GLY A 49 140.91 -1.87 -41.19
CA GLY A 49 141.13 -2.17 -42.60
C GLY A 49 139.96 -1.73 -43.48
N ALA A 50 138.73 -2.12 -43.13
CA ALA A 50 137.54 -1.65 -43.83
C ALA A 50 137.42 -0.12 -43.78
N ARG A 51 137.80 0.52 -42.67
CA ARG A 51 137.78 1.98 -42.54
C ARG A 51 138.86 2.65 -43.40
N ILE A 52 140.03 2.04 -43.54
CA ILE A 52 141.10 2.49 -44.43
C ILE A 52 140.67 2.32 -45.89
N ASP A 53 140.01 1.22 -46.24
CA ASP A 53 139.46 0.99 -47.58
C ASP A 53 138.36 2.02 -47.91
N ASP A 54 137.44 2.30 -46.96
CA ASP A 54 136.43 3.35 -47.11
C ASP A 54 137.07 4.75 -47.26
N LEU A 55 138.08 5.08 -46.44
CA LEU A 55 138.79 6.36 -46.53
C LEU A 55 139.63 6.47 -47.79
N ASN A 56 140.21 5.37 -48.29
CA ASN A 56 140.92 5.34 -49.56
C ASN A 56 139.95 5.51 -50.73
N ALA A 57 138.77 4.89 -50.67
CA ALA A 57 137.70 5.10 -51.66
C ALA A 57 137.21 6.56 -51.65
N GLU A 58 137.10 7.17 -50.47
CA GLU A 58 136.74 8.60 -50.33
C GLU A 58 137.87 9.52 -50.85
N ILE A 59 139.15 9.18 -50.63
CA ILE A 59 140.31 9.89 -51.21
C ILE A 59 140.38 9.71 -52.73
N GLU A 60 140.04 8.54 -53.27
CA GLU A 60 139.96 8.27 -54.70
C GLU A 60 138.78 9.02 -55.36
N GLU A 61 137.65 9.14 -54.65
CA GLU A 61 136.47 9.94 -55.02
C GLU A 61 136.78 11.45 -55.07
N VAL A 62 137.71 11.95 -54.24
CA VAL A 62 138.18 13.34 -54.27
C VAL A 62 139.35 13.55 -55.25
N GLY A 63 140.17 12.53 -55.48
CA GLY A 63 141.39 12.59 -56.28
C GLY A 63 141.20 12.54 -57.80
N SER A 64 140.06 12.08 -58.30
CA SER A 64 139.73 12.11 -59.73
C SER A 64 138.22 12.14 -60.01
N PRO A 65 137.61 13.33 -60.15
CA PRO A 65 136.19 13.44 -60.43
C PRO A 65 135.90 12.99 -61.87
N THR A 66 135.23 11.84 -62.04
CA THR A 66 134.73 11.38 -63.35
C THR A 66 133.20 11.20 -63.34
N PHE A 67 132.59 11.47 -64.50
CA PHE A 67 131.15 11.59 -64.77
C PHE A 67 130.26 10.41 -64.30
N SER A 68 130.84 9.24 -64.02
CA SER A 68 130.11 8.05 -63.59
C SER A 68 129.61 8.15 -62.14
N GLY A 69 130.27 8.92 -61.26
CA GLY A 69 129.91 9.02 -59.84
C GLY A 69 128.70 9.93 -59.54
N LEU A 70 128.37 10.84 -60.46
CA LEU A 70 127.21 11.73 -60.35
C LEU A 70 125.91 11.07 -60.81
N GLY A 71 125.97 10.18 -61.80
CA GLY A 71 124.81 9.40 -62.26
C GLY A 71 124.29 8.43 -61.20
N THR A 72 125.19 7.78 -60.47
CA THR A 72 124.83 6.85 -59.39
C THR A 72 124.28 7.59 -58.17
N LYS A 73 124.80 8.78 -57.81
CA LYS A 73 124.20 9.62 -56.76
C LYS A 73 122.79 10.11 -57.13
N LEU A 74 122.56 10.50 -58.39
CA LEU A 74 121.25 10.94 -58.89
C LEU A 74 120.21 9.81 -58.96
N GLU A 75 120.64 8.62 -59.39
CA GLU A 75 119.78 7.43 -59.40
C GLU A 75 119.40 7.02 -57.98
N ASN A 76 120.36 7.08 -57.05
CA ASN A 76 120.11 6.70 -55.66
C ASN A 76 119.13 7.66 -54.96
N THR A 77 119.16 8.96 -55.27
CA THR A 77 118.23 9.93 -54.70
C THR A 77 116.83 9.84 -55.31
N LEU A 78 116.71 9.62 -56.62
CA LEU A 78 115.42 9.39 -57.27
C LEU A 78 114.77 8.10 -56.75
N ARG A 79 115.56 7.03 -56.57
CA ARG A 79 115.09 5.79 -55.98
C ARG A 79 114.60 5.98 -54.55
N VAL A 80 115.34 6.72 -53.71
CA VAL A 80 114.92 7.04 -52.33
C VAL A 80 113.67 7.93 -52.33
N ALA A 81 113.53 8.89 -53.24
CA ALA A 81 112.36 9.75 -53.33
C ALA A 81 111.11 9.01 -53.83
N GLU A 82 111.25 8.09 -54.79
CA GLU A 82 110.18 7.22 -55.27
C GLU A 82 109.74 6.22 -54.19
N GLU A 83 110.71 5.64 -53.47
CA GLU A 83 110.45 4.76 -52.33
C GLU A 83 109.77 5.52 -51.18
N GLN A 84 110.18 6.76 -50.90
CA GLN A 84 109.50 7.63 -49.93
C GLN A 84 108.10 8.05 -50.38
N SER A 85 107.88 8.41 -51.65
CA SER A 85 106.55 8.79 -52.13
C SER A 85 105.59 7.60 -52.10
N THR A 86 106.05 6.41 -52.48
CA THR A 86 105.25 5.19 -52.41
C THR A 86 104.91 4.85 -50.96
N ARG A 87 105.86 5.05 -50.05
CA ARG A 87 105.65 4.87 -48.61
C ARG A 87 104.64 5.85 -48.03
N VAL A 88 104.68 7.13 -48.42
CA VAL A 88 103.72 8.14 -47.98
C VAL A 88 102.33 7.85 -48.51
N ILE A 89 102.18 7.48 -49.79
CA ILE A 89 100.87 7.14 -50.38
C ILE A 89 100.30 5.91 -49.67
N ALA A 90 101.10 4.86 -49.50
CA ALA A 90 100.68 3.68 -48.76
C ALA A 90 100.29 4.00 -47.30
N GLN A 91 101.02 4.91 -46.64
CA GLN A 91 100.69 5.35 -45.29
C GLN A 91 99.36 6.14 -45.25
N ALA A 92 99.14 7.05 -46.20
CA ALA A 92 97.90 7.82 -46.31
C ALA A 92 96.69 6.92 -46.62
N ASP A 93 96.85 5.92 -47.48
CA ASP A 93 95.80 4.93 -47.78
C ASP A 93 95.49 4.08 -46.54
N ILE A 94 96.51 3.59 -45.83
CA ILE A 94 96.35 2.87 -44.56
C ILE A 94 95.61 3.73 -43.54
N ASP A 95 95.97 5.00 -43.42
CA ASP A 95 95.35 5.92 -42.45
C ASP A 95 93.91 6.23 -42.83
N ALA A 96 93.60 6.47 -44.12
CA ALA A 96 92.24 6.68 -44.61
C ALA A 96 91.34 5.45 -44.41
N GLU A 97 91.88 4.25 -44.67
CA GLU A 97 91.16 2.99 -44.48
C GLU A 97 90.90 2.72 -42.99
N LYS A 98 91.87 3.04 -42.13
CA LYS A 98 91.73 2.98 -40.67
C LYS A 98 90.69 3.98 -40.15
N LEU A 99 90.64 5.19 -40.70
CA LEU A 99 89.68 6.22 -40.33
C LEU A 99 88.26 5.83 -40.77
N ARG A 100 88.10 5.28 -41.99
CA ARG A 100 86.81 4.73 -42.47
C ARG A 100 86.34 3.55 -41.62
N ALA A 101 87.24 2.63 -41.27
CA ALA A 101 86.92 1.51 -40.40
C ALA A 101 86.49 1.98 -39.00
N SER A 102 87.19 2.97 -38.43
CA SER A 102 86.83 3.58 -37.14
C SER A 102 85.47 4.27 -37.19
N ALA A 103 85.21 5.08 -38.22
CA ALA A 103 83.93 5.78 -38.39
C ALA A 103 82.77 4.80 -38.59
N SER A 104 82.96 3.74 -39.38
CA SER A 104 81.96 2.67 -39.52
C SER A 104 81.65 1.98 -38.20
N ALA A 105 82.70 1.67 -37.42
CA ALA A 105 82.54 1.04 -36.11
C ALA A 105 81.81 1.96 -35.11
N GLU A 106 82.10 3.26 -35.12
CA GLU A 106 81.38 4.25 -34.30
C GLU A 106 79.91 4.39 -34.71
N ILE A 107 79.61 4.43 -36.01
CA ILE A 107 78.24 4.47 -36.52
C ILE A 107 77.47 3.22 -36.09
N ASP A 108 78.07 2.03 -36.21
CA ASP A 108 77.44 0.77 -35.80
C ASP A 108 77.26 0.67 -34.28
N ALA A 109 78.17 1.27 -33.50
CA ALA A 109 78.01 1.40 -32.06
C ALA A 109 76.84 2.34 -31.70
N LEU A 110 76.75 3.50 -32.34
CA LEU A 110 75.67 4.47 -32.17
C LEU A 110 74.31 3.88 -32.56
N LYS A 111 74.23 3.18 -33.69
CA LYS A 111 72.99 2.50 -34.13
C LYS A 111 72.54 1.44 -33.12
N ARG A 112 73.47 0.63 -32.60
CA ARG A 112 73.15 -0.35 -31.55
C ARG A 112 72.67 0.32 -30.28
N GLN A 113 73.35 1.37 -29.81
CA GLN A 113 72.91 2.12 -28.63
C GLN A 113 71.52 2.75 -28.81
N ALA A 114 71.25 3.34 -29.98
CA ALA A 114 69.94 3.91 -30.30
C ALA A 114 68.85 2.84 -30.33
N SER A 115 69.11 1.68 -30.94
CA SER A 115 68.17 0.54 -30.98
C SER A 115 67.89 0.02 -29.57
N GLU A 116 68.93 -0.22 -28.76
CA GLU A 116 68.77 -0.67 -27.38
C GLU A 116 67.99 0.34 -26.52
N HIS A 117 68.24 1.64 -26.72
CA HIS A 117 67.51 2.67 -25.98
C HIS A 117 66.03 2.74 -26.40
N ALA A 118 65.74 2.64 -27.71
CA ALA A 118 64.38 2.59 -28.22
C ALA A 118 63.63 1.35 -27.72
N GLU A 119 64.27 0.17 -27.76
CA GLU A 119 63.70 -1.08 -27.23
C GLU A 119 63.42 -0.99 -25.72
N ARG A 120 64.35 -0.44 -24.94
CA ARG A 120 64.14 -0.19 -23.51
C ARG A 120 62.97 0.76 -23.26
N SER A 121 62.90 1.88 -23.98
CA SER A 121 61.82 2.86 -23.85
C SER A 121 60.44 2.26 -24.19
N VAL A 122 60.35 1.49 -25.28
CA VAL A 122 59.12 0.79 -25.66
C VAL A 122 58.74 -0.28 -24.63
N SER A 123 59.71 -1.03 -24.11
CA SER A 123 59.47 -2.01 -23.03
C SER A 123 58.96 -1.33 -21.76
N ASP A 124 59.56 -0.21 -21.34
CA ASP A 124 59.14 0.52 -20.16
C ASP A 124 57.75 1.13 -20.33
N ALA A 125 57.46 1.69 -21.51
CA ALA A 125 56.15 2.23 -21.86
C ALA A 125 55.06 1.14 -21.87
N THR A 126 55.35 -0.04 -22.44
CA THR A 126 54.41 -1.17 -22.49
C THR A 126 54.14 -1.76 -21.11
N VAL A 127 55.16 -1.91 -20.26
CA VAL A 127 54.99 -2.34 -18.85
C VAL A 127 54.14 -1.31 -18.09
N LYS A 128 54.41 -0.02 -18.26
CA LYS A 128 53.65 1.05 -17.59
C LYS A 128 52.19 1.10 -18.05
N ALA A 129 51.94 0.96 -19.35
CA ALA A 129 50.59 0.87 -19.90
C ALA A 129 49.84 -0.36 -19.39
N GLY A 130 50.51 -1.53 -19.33
CA GLY A 130 49.93 -2.75 -18.78
C GLY A 130 49.55 -2.62 -17.31
N ARG A 131 50.41 -1.99 -16.49
CA ARG A 131 50.08 -1.69 -15.08
C ARG A 131 48.86 -0.78 -14.96
N LEU A 132 48.85 0.35 -15.69
CA LEU A 132 47.71 1.28 -15.67
C LEU A 132 46.39 0.61 -16.08
N LEU A 133 46.42 -0.27 -17.09
CA LEU A 133 45.23 -1.03 -17.49
C LEU A 133 44.78 -2.01 -16.40
N THR A 134 45.72 -2.70 -15.76
CA THR A 134 45.42 -3.66 -14.69
C THR A 134 44.84 -2.93 -13.47
N ASP A 135 45.42 -1.78 -13.11
CA ASP A 135 44.94 -0.95 -12.00
C ASP A 135 43.54 -0.40 -12.29
N ALA A 136 43.30 0.11 -13.49
CA ALA A 136 41.99 0.60 -13.91
C ALA A 136 40.92 -0.50 -13.96
N GLN A 137 41.30 -1.71 -14.36
CA GLN A 137 40.41 -2.88 -14.33
C GLN A 137 40.07 -3.27 -12.88
N ALA A 138 41.07 -3.31 -11.99
CA ALA A 138 40.85 -3.62 -10.58
C ALA A 138 39.96 -2.58 -9.89
N GLU A 139 40.14 -1.28 -10.18
CA GLU A 139 39.27 -0.21 -9.67
C GLU A 139 37.83 -0.32 -10.19
N ALA A 140 37.65 -0.67 -11.47
CA ALA A 140 36.34 -0.88 -12.06
C ALA A 140 35.62 -2.08 -11.43
N ASP A 141 36.33 -3.19 -11.24
CA ASP A 141 35.80 -4.39 -10.59
C ASP A 141 35.41 -4.12 -9.12
N ASP A 142 36.23 -3.36 -8.38
CA ASP A 142 35.92 -2.95 -7.01
C ASP A 142 34.71 -2.02 -6.96
N LEU A 143 34.57 -1.07 -7.88
CA LEU A 143 33.39 -0.22 -7.99
C LEU A 143 32.13 -1.03 -8.28
N LEU A 144 32.19 -1.98 -9.21
CA LEU A 144 31.07 -2.86 -9.51
C LEU A 144 30.69 -3.74 -8.32
N ALA A 145 31.67 -4.27 -7.60
CA ALA A 145 31.42 -5.05 -6.38
C ALA A 145 30.75 -4.20 -5.29
N ARG A 146 31.25 -2.98 -5.05
CA ARG A 146 30.63 -2.04 -4.08
C ARG A 146 29.22 -1.64 -4.49
N ALA A 147 28.99 -1.36 -5.78
CA ALA A 147 27.66 -1.03 -6.29
C ALA A 147 26.69 -2.20 -6.16
N GLY A 148 27.15 -3.43 -6.43
CA GLY A 148 26.38 -4.66 -6.23
C GLY A 148 25.98 -4.86 -4.78
N LEU A 149 26.94 -4.77 -3.85
CA LEU A 149 26.69 -4.89 -2.41
C LEU A 149 25.73 -3.81 -1.89
N ALA A 150 25.91 -2.56 -2.32
CA ALA A 150 25.03 -1.46 -1.94
C ALA A 150 23.60 -1.66 -2.46
N SER A 151 23.45 -2.15 -3.70
CA SER A 151 22.15 -2.50 -4.27
C SER A 151 21.49 -3.64 -3.50
N GLU A 152 22.23 -4.71 -3.18
CA GLU A 152 21.70 -5.82 -2.38
C GLU A 152 21.26 -5.35 -1.00
N GLN A 153 22.06 -4.54 -0.31
CA GLN A 153 21.69 -3.95 0.99
C GLN A 153 20.42 -3.11 0.88
N LEU A 154 20.34 -2.19 -0.09
CA LEU A 154 19.13 -1.40 -0.33
C LEU A 154 17.90 -2.26 -0.56
N THR A 155 18.02 -3.35 -1.33
CA THR A 155 16.90 -4.26 -1.56
C THR A 155 16.52 -5.05 -0.30
N GLN A 156 17.49 -5.47 0.52
CA GLN A 156 17.23 -6.15 1.78
C GLN A 156 16.57 -5.22 2.80
N ASP A 157 17.05 -4.00 2.94
CA ASP A 157 16.48 -2.99 3.82
C ASP A 157 15.04 -2.66 3.40
N ALA A 158 14.80 -2.43 2.10
CA ALA A 158 13.47 -2.20 1.57
C ALA A 158 12.52 -3.40 1.81
N LEU A 159 13.02 -4.64 1.69
CA LEU A 159 12.22 -5.84 1.98
C LEU A 159 11.90 -5.97 3.48
N GLN A 160 12.85 -5.66 4.36
CA GLN A 160 12.65 -5.68 5.81
C GLN A 160 11.67 -4.59 6.23
N GLU A 161 11.80 -3.38 5.70
CA GLU A 161 10.89 -2.26 5.97
C GLU A 161 9.47 -2.57 5.47
N ALA A 162 9.34 -3.13 4.26
CA ALA A 162 8.06 -3.59 3.74
C ALA A 162 7.45 -4.73 4.59
N ALA A 163 8.27 -5.59 5.20
CA ALA A 163 7.80 -6.61 6.14
C ALA A 163 7.34 -6.00 7.47
N ALA A 164 8.07 -5.00 7.99
CA ALA A 164 7.72 -4.28 9.21
C ALA A 164 6.41 -3.51 9.05
N ILE A 165 6.24 -2.77 7.95
CA ILE A 165 5.00 -2.05 7.62
C ILE A 165 3.83 -3.03 7.50
N ARG A 166 4.02 -4.16 6.80
CA ARG A 166 2.96 -5.19 6.71
C ARG A 166 2.62 -5.78 8.08
N GLY A 167 3.60 -5.99 8.95
CA GLY A 167 3.41 -6.42 10.33
C GLY A 167 2.56 -5.42 11.13
N ALA A 168 2.93 -4.13 11.09
CA ALA A 168 2.21 -3.05 11.78
C ALA A 168 0.77 -2.91 11.28
N VAL A 169 0.55 -2.92 9.97
CA VAL A 169 -0.79 -2.88 9.36
C VAL A 169 -1.62 -4.10 9.75
N ALA A 170 -1.00 -5.29 9.82
CA ALA A 170 -1.70 -6.51 10.26
C ALA A 170 -2.14 -6.42 11.74
N THR A 171 -1.29 -5.86 12.61
CA THR A 171 -1.63 -5.64 14.02
C THR A 171 -2.72 -4.60 14.19
N GLU A 172 -2.62 -3.44 13.53
CA GLU A 172 -3.66 -2.40 13.56
C GLU A 172 -4.99 -2.93 13.04
N ALA A 173 -4.99 -3.67 11.92
CA ALA A 173 -6.19 -4.30 11.39
C ALA A 173 -6.76 -5.36 12.33
N ALA A 174 -5.93 -6.08 13.09
CA ALA A 174 -6.40 -7.02 14.11
C ALA A 174 -7.02 -6.30 15.31
N GLU A 175 -6.41 -5.22 15.77
CA GLU A 175 -6.92 -4.38 16.86
C GLU A 175 -8.25 -3.73 16.49
N LEU A 176 -8.35 -3.10 15.30
CA LEU A 176 -9.60 -2.51 14.79
C LEU A 176 -10.71 -3.55 14.65
N ARG A 177 -10.39 -4.76 14.16
CA ARG A 177 -11.39 -5.84 14.10
C ARG A 177 -11.82 -6.29 15.49
N ALA A 178 -10.90 -6.33 16.46
CA ALA A 178 -11.22 -6.71 17.82
C ALA A 178 -12.09 -5.64 18.53
N THR A 179 -11.80 -4.35 18.34
CA THR A 179 -12.64 -3.26 18.86
C THR A 179 -14.02 -3.28 18.23
N VAL A 180 -14.13 -3.35 16.91
CA VAL A 180 -15.42 -3.44 16.20
C VAL A 180 -16.21 -4.67 16.67
N LYS A 181 -15.56 -5.83 16.83
CA LYS A 181 -16.23 -7.04 17.33
C LYS A 181 -16.79 -6.85 18.75
N ARG A 182 -16.08 -6.13 19.63
CA ARG A 182 -16.55 -5.81 20.98
C ARG A 182 -17.70 -4.81 20.96
N GLU A 183 -17.61 -3.76 20.14
CA GLU A 183 -18.68 -2.77 19.99
C GLU A 183 -19.95 -3.39 19.43
N VAL A 184 -19.85 -4.23 18.39
CA VAL A 184 -20.99 -4.98 17.84
C VAL A 184 -21.60 -5.91 18.88
N ALA A 185 -20.77 -6.58 19.69
CA ALA A 185 -21.27 -7.42 20.79
C ALA A 185 -21.99 -6.60 21.87
N ALA A 186 -21.48 -5.41 22.20
CA ALA A 186 -22.10 -4.50 23.16
C ALA A 186 -23.45 -3.99 22.65
N ILE A 187 -23.51 -3.46 21.43
CA ILE A 187 -24.75 -3.00 20.77
C ILE A 187 -25.77 -4.13 20.70
N ARG A 188 -25.34 -5.34 20.34
CA ARG A 188 -26.23 -6.51 20.30
C ARG A 188 -26.80 -6.85 21.68
N THR A 189 -25.98 -6.81 22.72
CA THR A 189 -26.42 -7.10 24.09
C THR A 189 -27.40 -6.03 24.60
N GLU A 190 -27.14 -4.77 24.28
CA GLU A 190 -28.02 -3.65 24.59
C GLU A 190 -29.36 -3.79 23.87
N ALA A 191 -29.36 -4.06 22.57
CA ALA A 191 -30.57 -4.31 21.78
C ALA A 191 -31.36 -5.55 22.28
N GLU A 192 -30.67 -6.63 22.66
CA GLU A 192 -31.31 -7.81 23.25
C GLU A 192 -31.96 -7.49 24.61
N ARG A 193 -31.32 -6.62 25.41
CA ARG A 193 -31.88 -6.15 26.68
C ARG A 193 -33.09 -5.24 26.47
N GLU A 194 -33.02 -4.25 25.59
CA GLU A 194 -34.15 -3.38 25.26
C GLU A 194 -35.34 -4.19 24.73
N ALA A 195 -35.08 -5.16 23.83
CA ALA A 195 -36.12 -6.06 23.34
C ALA A 195 -36.74 -6.91 24.46
N ALA A 196 -35.94 -7.35 25.44
CA ALA A 196 -36.44 -8.06 26.61
C ALA A 196 -37.29 -7.16 27.52
N GLU A 197 -36.85 -5.92 27.76
CA GLU A 197 -37.60 -4.92 28.54
C GLU A 197 -38.96 -4.62 27.90
N VAL A 198 -38.99 -4.36 26.58
CA VAL A 198 -40.24 -4.15 25.82
C VAL A 198 -41.15 -5.38 25.90
N ARG A 199 -40.60 -6.59 25.78
CA ARG A 199 -41.39 -7.83 25.92
C ARG A 199 -42.00 -7.97 27.30
N VAL A 200 -41.27 -7.64 28.36
CA VAL A 200 -41.79 -7.70 29.74
C VAL A 200 -42.90 -6.67 29.93
N VAL A 201 -42.75 -5.44 29.44
CA VAL A 201 -43.79 -4.41 29.49
C VAL A 201 -45.03 -4.86 28.72
N ALA A 202 -44.87 -5.30 27.47
CA ALA A 202 -46.00 -5.79 26.66
C ALA A 202 -46.70 -7.01 27.30
N GLN A 203 -45.94 -7.91 27.94
CA GLN A 203 -46.51 -9.05 28.65
C GLN A 203 -47.28 -8.62 29.90
N ARG A 204 -46.79 -7.62 30.64
CA ARG A 204 -47.50 -7.03 31.80
C ARG A 204 -48.80 -6.36 31.37
N GLU A 205 -48.75 -5.50 30.36
CA GLU A 205 -49.95 -4.85 29.81
C GLU A 205 -50.97 -5.89 29.30
N ALA A 206 -50.50 -6.95 28.64
CA ALA A 206 -51.37 -8.04 28.21
C ALA A 206 -51.99 -8.82 29.39
N THR A 207 -51.25 -9.03 30.49
CA THR A 207 -51.81 -9.64 31.71
C THR A 207 -52.82 -8.74 32.39
N GLU A 208 -52.52 -7.45 32.53
CA GLU A 208 -53.44 -6.46 33.10
C GLU A 208 -54.73 -6.36 32.27
N ALA A 209 -54.62 -6.30 30.95
CA ALA A 209 -55.78 -6.31 30.06
C ALA A 209 -56.63 -7.58 30.21
N ARG A 210 -55.99 -8.75 30.39
CA ARG A 210 -56.70 -10.02 30.67
C ARG A 210 -57.39 -10.02 32.03
N GLU A 211 -56.75 -9.47 33.05
CA GLU A 211 -57.34 -9.35 34.39
C GLU A 211 -58.54 -8.40 34.40
N ILE A 212 -58.43 -7.26 33.72
CA ILE A 212 -59.54 -6.31 33.52
C ILE A 212 -60.68 -6.99 32.76
N ALA A 213 -60.39 -7.68 31.66
CA ALA A 213 -61.42 -8.41 30.91
C ALA A 213 -62.10 -9.51 31.75
N ALA A 214 -61.33 -10.26 32.55
CA ALA A 214 -61.87 -11.26 33.47
C ALA A 214 -62.65 -10.63 34.64
N GLY A 215 -62.26 -9.44 35.09
CA GLY A 215 -63.00 -8.64 36.07
C GLY A 215 -64.35 -8.20 35.53
N LEU A 216 -64.37 -7.57 34.35
CA LEU A 216 -65.58 -7.17 33.64
C LEU A 216 -66.49 -8.37 33.36
N THR A 217 -65.94 -9.51 32.96
CA THR A 217 -66.72 -10.73 32.74
C THR A 217 -67.41 -11.18 34.02
N ARG A 218 -66.68 -11.23 35.14
CA ARG A 218 -67.27 -11.56 36.46
C ARG A 218 -68.33 -10.56 36.90
N GLU A 219 -68.11 -9.27 36.70
CA GLU A 219 -69.11 -8.23 36.97
C GLU A 219 -70.36 -8.40 36.09
N THR A 220 -70.20 -8.73 34.81
CA THR A 220 -71.34 -9.04 33.93
C THR A 220 -72.08 -10.32 34.32
N GLU A 221 -71.38 -11.33 34.86
CA GLU A 221 -72.01 -12.54 35.38
C GLU A 221 -72.76 -12.28 36.68
N LEU A 222 -72.18 -11.49 37.60
CA LEU A 222 -72.83 -11.08 38.84
C LEU A 222 -74.08 -10.24 38.57
N THR A 223 -73.97 -9.20 37.74
CA THR A 223 -75.14 -8.39 37.35
C THR A 223 -76.22 -9.21 36.65
N ARG A 224 -75.84 -10.17 35.79
CA ARG A 224 -76.81 -11.13 35.21
C ARG A 224 -77.45 -12.02 36.27
N ALA A 225 -76.70 -12.49 37.25
CA ALA A 225 -77.23 -13.33 38.34
C ALA A 225 -78.15 -12.53 39.28
N GLU A 226 -77.80 -11.29 39.59
CA GLU A 226 -78.63 -10.34 40.36
C GLU A 226 -79.94 -10.07 39.63
N VAL A 227 -79.89 -9.71 38.34
CA VAL A 227 -81.10 -9.49 37.52
C VAL A 227 -81.93 -10.77 37.40
N ALA A 228 -81.30 -11.94 37.26
CA ALA A 228 -82.02 -13.21 37.25
C ALA A 228 -82.71 -13.49 38.60
N HIS A 229 -82.04 -13.19 39.71
CA HIS A 229 -82.61 -13.34 41.04
C HIS A 229 -83.77 -12.38 41.28
N GLU A 230 -83.65 -11.12 40.88
CA GLU A 230 -84.73 -10.12 40.93
C GLU A 230 -85.93 -10.56 40.09
N LEU A 231 -85.70 -11.07 38.87
CA LEU A 231 -86.77 -11.61 38.01
C LEU A 231 -87.45 -12.83 38.64
N ASP A 232 -86.70 -13.73 39.27
CA ASP A 232 -87.26 -14.90 39.94
C ASP A 232 -88.04 -14.52 41.21
N GLN A 233 -87.57 -13.51 41.96
CA GLN A 233 -88.30 -12.92 43.08
C GLN A 233 -89.62 -12.30 42.61
N GLN A 234 -89.58 -11.45 41.58
CA GLN A 234 -90.80 -10.85 41.00
C GLN A 234 -91.79 -11.90 40.50
N ARG A 235 -91.30 -12.98 39.89
CA ARG A 235 -92.15 -14.12 39.48
C ARG A 235 -92.77 -14.85 40.66
N ALA A 236 -92.01 -15.06 41.74
CA ALA A 236 -92.51 -15.69 42.95
C ALA A 236 -93.53 -14.82 43.68
N ASP A 237 -93.31 -13.50 43.71
CA ASP A 237 -94.24 -12.51 44.26
C ASP A 237 -95.54 -12.50 43.46
N LEU A 238 -95.45 -12.39 42.14
CA LEU A 238 -96.61 -12.47 41.26
C LEU A 238 -97.35 -13.80 41.41
N ALA A 239 -96.64 -14.92 41.51
CA ALA A 239 -97.26 -16.23 41.74
C ALA A 239 -98.02 -16.26 43.08
N ARG A 240 -97.44 -15.70 44.15
CA ARG A 240 -98.12 -15.58 45.45
C ARG A 240 -99.35 -14.69 45.39
N GLU A 241 -99.26 -13.53 44.73
CA GLU A 241 -100.40 -12.64 44.53
C GLU A 241 -101.52 -13.32 43.73
N THR A 242 -101.17 -14.06 42.66
CA THR A 242 -102.17 -14.80 41.88
C THR A 242 -102.82 -15.94 42.66
N GLU A 243 -102.06 -16.62 43.53
CA GLU A 243 -102.60 -17.68 44.37
C GLU A 243 -103.46 -17.11 45.50
N GLN A 244 -103.04 -16.01 46.11
CA GLN A 244 -103.84 -15.30 47.10
C GLN A 244 -105.16 -14.80 46.49
N ALA A 245 -105.11 -14.19 45.30
CA ALA A 245 -106.31 -13.78 44.58
C ALA A 245 -107.24 -14.97 44.25
N ARG A 246 -106.69 -16.17 43.97
CA ARG A 246 -107.50 -17.39 43.79
C ARG A 246 -108.13 -17.87 45.08
N ILE A 247 -107.40 -17.84 46.19
CA ILE A 247 -107.91 -18.23 47.51
C ILE A 247 -109.03 -17.27 47.94
N ASP A 248 -108.80 -15.96 47.78
CA ASP A 248 -109.78 -14.93 48.12
C ASP A 248 -111.05 -15.09 47.27
N LEU A 249 -110.90 -15.28 45.95
CA LEU A 249 -112.03 -15.55 45.06
C LEU A 249 -112.76 -16.85 45.43
N ALA A 250 -112.04 -17.92 45.79
CA ALA A 250 -112.65 -19.18 46.21
C ALA A 250 -113.42 -19.01 47.53
N ALA A 251 -112.87 -18.26 48.48
CA ALA A 251 -113.54 -17.93 49.74
C ALA A 251 -114.81 -17.10 49.51
N GLU A 252 -114.74 -16.09 48.63
CA GLU A 252 -115.91 -15.29 48.23
C GLU A 252 -116.99 -16.17 47.59
N THR A 253 -116.62 -17.04 46.63
CA THR A 253 -117.60 -17.96 46.01
C THR A 253 -118.22 -18.96 46.99
N GLU A 254 -117.49 -19.41 48.01
CA GLU A 254 -118.03 -20.30 49.03
C GLU A 254 -118.93 -19.54 50.01
N GLN A 255 -118.56 -18.30 50.35
CA GLN A 255 -119.39 -17.40 51.15
C GLN A 255 -120.73 -17.13 50.43
N ASP A 256 -120.69 -16.77 49.15
CA ASP A 256 -121.87 -16.58 48.31
C ASP A 256 -122.74 -17.84 48.26
N ARG A 257 -122.11 -19.03 48.22
CA ARG A 257 -122.82 -20.31 48.21
C ARG A 257 -123.51 -20.61 49.54
N ILE A 258 -122.87 -20.28 50.66
CA ILE A 258 -123.44 -20.42 52.01
C ILE A 258 -124.61 -19.46 52.18
N ASP A 259 -124.45 -18.21 51.74
CA ASP A 259 -125.49 -17.20 51.87
C ASP A 259 -126.70 -17.53 50.97
N LEU A 260 -126.47 -17.99 49.74
CA LEU A 260 -127.54 -18.53 48.89
C LEU A 260 -128.22 -19.76 49.51
N ALA A 261 -127.47 -20.67 50.13
CA ALA A 261 -128.04 -21.83 50.82
C ALA A 261 -128.92 -21.40 52.01
N ARG A 262 -128.48 -20.41 52.79
CA ARG A 262 -129.28 -19.83 53.89
C ARG A 262 -130.55 -19.17 53.38
N GLU A 263 -130.46 -18.37 52.31
CA GLU A 263 -131.65 -17.76 51.70
C GLU A 263 -132.63 -18.82 51.20
N THR A 264 -132.15 -19.90 50.56
CA THR A 264 -133.03 -20.99 50.11
C THR A 264 -133.66 -21.77 51.26
N GLU A 265 -132.96 -21.94 52.38
CA GLU A 265 -133.49 -22.61 53.57
C GLU A 265 -134.49 -21.71 54.31
N GLN A 266 -134.22 -20.41 54.40
CA GLN A 266 -135.15 -19.44 54.96
C GLN A 266 -136.44 -19.40 54.12
N ALA A 267 -136.33 -19.34 52.78
CA ALA A 267 -137.48 -19.43 51.90
C ALA A 267 -138.27 -20.74 52.06
N ARG A 268 -137.61 -21.87 52.35
CA ARG A 268 -138.29 -23.14 52.66
C ARG A 268 -139.00 -23.12 54.00
N ILE A 269 -138.40 -22.52 55.03
CA ILE A 269 -139.02 -22.38 56.36
C ILE A 269 -140.25 -21.48 56.26
N ASP A 270 -140.15 -20.35 55.55
CA ASP A 270 -141.25 -19.43 55.34
C ASP A 270 -142.39 -20.10 54.56
N LEU A 271 -142.09 -20.84 53.49
CA LEU A 271 -143.07 -21.61 52.74
C LEU A 271 -143.70 -22.75 53.58
N ALA A 272 -142.91 -23.43 54.41
CA ALA A 272 -143.41 -24.46 55.32
C ALA A 272 -144.38 -23.86 56.35
N HIS A 273 -144.04 -22.71 56.94
CA HIS A 273 -144.88 -21.98 57.87
C HIS A 273 -146.20 -21.52 57.21
N GLU A 274 -146.15 -21.00 55.98
CA GLU A 274 -147.35 -20.67 55.21
C GLU A 274 -148.23 -21.90 54.95
N THR A 275 -147.63 -23.05 54.60
CA THR A 275 -148.40 -24.31 54.41
C THR A 275 -148.96 -24.88 55.70
N GLU A 276 -148.31 -24.66 56.84
CA GLU A 276 -148.78 -25.11 58.16
C GLU A 276 -149.89 -24.20 58.71
N GLN A 277 -149.78 -22.88 58.49
CA GLN A 277 -150.87 -21.93 58.75
C GLN A 277 -152.10 -22.27 57.89
N ALA A 278 -151.93 -22.47 56.58
CA ALA A 278 -153.03 -22.86 55.70
C ALA A 278 -153.68 -24.20 56.10
N ARG A 279 -152.90 -25.15 56.65
CA ARG A 279 -153.44 -26.41 57.20
C ARG A 279 -154.15 -26.22 58.53
N SER A 280 -153.70 -25.31 59.39
CA SER A 280 -154.35 -25.00 60.67
C SER A 280 -155.68 -24.27 60.45
N ASP A 281 -155.74 -23.35 59.48
CA ASP A 281 -156.96 -22.63 59.11
C ASP A 281 -157.99 -23.58 58.49
N LEU A 282 -157.55 -24.49 57.61
CA LEU A 282 -158.41 -25.54 57.03
C LEU A 282 -158.87 -26.57 58.08
N SER A 283 -158.06 -26.87 59.08
CA SER A 283 -158.41 -27.75 60.20
C SER A 283 -159.48 -27.13 61.10
N VAL A 284 -159.45 -25.81 61.30
CA VAL A 284 -160.45 -25.05 62.07
C VAL A 284 -161.77 -24.98 61.30
N GLU A 285 -161.73 -24.76 59.98
CA GLU A 285 -162.93 -24.81 59.12
C GLU A 285 -163.59 -26.20 59.08
N ILE A 286 -162.81 -27.29 59.07
CA ILE A 286 -163.34 -28.67 59.02
C ILE A 286 -163.97 -29.11 60.36
N GLU A 287 -163.45 -28.65 61.51
CA GLU A 287 -164.02 -28.96 62.84
C GLU A 287 -165.24 -28.08 63.19
N GLN A 288 -165.28 -26.83 62.72
CA GLN A 288 -166.50 -25.99 62.76
C GLN A 288 -167.59 -26.57 61.82
N GLY A 289 -167.22 -27.05 60.63
CA GLY A 289 -168.15 -27.72 59.71
C GLY A 289 -168.72 -29.06 60.22
N ARG A 290 -168.05 -29.76 61.14
CA ARG A 290 -168.53 -31.03 61.73
C ARG A 290 -169.43 -30.85 62.96
N THR A 291 -169.30 -29.74 63.68
CA THR A 291 -170.09 -29.47 64.89
C THR A 291 -171.40 -28.73 64.60
N ASP A 292 -171.47 -28.00 63.48
CA ASP A 292 -172.69 -27.31 63.04
C ASP A 292 -173.60 -28.19 62.14
N LEU A 293 -173.04 -29.10 61.33
CA LEU A 293 -173.81 -30.05 60.49
C LEU A 293 -174.56 -31.13 61.29
N ALA A 294 -174.16 -31.39 62.56
CA ALA A 294 -174.85 -32.31 63.46
C ALA A 294 -176.04 -31.67 64.21
N ARG A 295 -176.18 -30.34 64.18
CA ARG A 295 -177.21 -29.59 64.92
C ARG A 295 -178.31 -29.02 64.00
N GLU A 296 -178.04 -28.85 62.70
CA GLU A 296 -179.00 -28.32 61.72
C GLU A 296 -179.79 -29.40 60.92
N ILE A 297 -179.42 -30.69 60.99
CA ILE A 297 -180.15 -31.76 60.29
C ILE A 297 -181.45 -32.21 61.01
N GLU A 298 -181.65 -31.87 62.29
CA GLU A 298 -182.89 -32.16 63.03
C GLU A 298 -183.93 -31.02 63.04
N LEU A 299 -183.56 -29.78 62.71
CA LEU A 299 -184.41 -28.60 62.96
C LEU A 299 -184.58 -27.63 61.78
N ALA A 300 -184.68 -28.13 60.54
CA ALA A 300 -185.68 -27.61 59.57
C ALA A 300 -185.47 -28.16 58.15
N ARG A 301 -185.98 -29.38 57.92
CA ARG A 301 -186.61 -29.74 56.63
C ARG A 301 -188.07 -29.28 56.54
N ALA A 302 -188.39 -28.17 57.19
CA ALA A 302 -189.71 -27.55 57.13
C ALA A 302 -189.59 -26.03 57.22
N ALA A 303 -189.03 -25.40 56.18
CA ALA A 303 -189.53 -24.15 55.58
C ALA A 303 -188.41 -23.46 54.78
N LEU A 304 -188.26 -23.88 53.53
CA LEU A 304 -187.83 -23.01 52.44
C LEU A 304 -188.67 -21.72 52.47
N ALA A 305 -188.03 -20.55 52.42
CA ALA A 305 -188.26 -19.57 51.36
C ALA A 305 -187.63 -18.19 51.66
N ILE A 306 -186.64 -17.84 50.83
CA ILE A 306 -186.47 -16.53 50.19
C ILE A 306 -185.90 -15.39 51.06
N GLU A 307 -184.61 -15.09 50.86
CA GLU A 307 -184.01 -13.79 50.44
C GLU A 307 -182.51 -13.78 50.79
N GLY A 308 -181.55 -13.37 49.95
CA GLY A 308 -181.64 -12.69 48.66
C GLY A 308 -180.34 -11.91 48.38
N GLU A 309 -179.54 -12.39 47.43
CA GLU A 309 -179.08 -11.57 46.29
C GLU A 309 -178.28 -10.24 46.49
N GLN A 310 -177.51 -10.03 47.57
CA GLN A 310 -176.70 -8.80 47.71
C GLN A 310 -175.23 -8.91 48.19
N ALA A 311 -174.65 -10.11 48.40
CA ALA A 311 -173.28 -10.23 48.96
C ALA A 311 -172.16 -10.53 47.95
N HIS A 312 -172.45 -10.68 46.65
CA HIS A 312 -171.46 -11.13 45.65
C HIS A 312 -170.75 -10.02 44.86
N THR A 313 -171.06 -8.73 45.05
CA THR A 313 -170.48 -7.64 44.23
C THR A 313 -169.38 -6.81 44.90
N ASP A 314 -169.05 -7.07 46.17
CA ASP A 314 -168.04 -6.28 46.91
C ASP A 314 -166.69 -6.99 47.08
N LEU A 315 -166.62 -8.31 46.90
CA LEU A 315 -165.38 -9.10 47.04
C LEU A 315 -164.45 -9.00 45.80
N ASP A 316 -164.99 -8.76 44.61
CA ASP A 316 -164.20 -8.68 43.36
C ASP A 316 -163.43 -7.34 43.21
N ARG A 317 -163.72 -6.31 44.01
CA ARG A 317 -163.07 -4.98 43.87
C ARG A 317 -161.82 -4.77 44.75
N GLU A 318 -161.56 -5.65 45.72
CA GLU A 318 -160.34 -5.60 46.55
C GLU A 318 -159.19 -6.40 45.93
N LEU A 319 -159.47 -7.56 45.31
CA LEU A 319 -158.45 -8.44 44.73
C LEU A 319 -157.73 -7.86 43.49
N ASP A 320 -158.31 -6.89 42.79
CA ASP A 320 -157.68 -6.23 41.63
C ASP A 320 -156.77 -5.04 42.00
N ARG A 321 -156.90 -4.46 43.22
CA ARG A 321 -156.06 -3.33 43.64
C ARG A 321 -154.68 -3.75 44.12
N ASP A 322 -154.58 -4.87 44.82
CA ASP A 322 -153.32 -5.31 45.43
C ASP A 322 -152.35 -5.93 44.41
N ARG A 323 -152.88 -6.56 43.34
CA ARG A 323 -152.06 -7.10 42.24
C ARG A 323 -151.41 -6.02 41.36
N ALA A 324 -152.00 -4.82 41.28
CA ALA A 324 -151.47 -3.72 40.47
C ALA A 324 -150.38 -2.89 41.19
N ALA A 325 -150.26 -3.00 42.51
CA ALA A 325 -149.24 -2.31 43.30
C ALA A 325 -147.90 -3.05 43.26
N VAL A 326 -147.90 -4.38 43.48
CA VAL A 326 -146.69 -5.21 43.54
C VAL A 326 -145.91 -5.23 42.22
N ASN A 327 -146.60 -5.25 41.07
CA ASN A 327 -145.92 -5.22 39.76
C ASN A 327 -145.18 -3.89 39.50
N ARG A 328 -145.66 -2.75 40.03
CA ARG A 328 -144.98 -1.45 39.82
C ARG A 328 -143.70 -1.33 40.64
N ASP A 329 -143.68 -1.90 41.85
CA ASP A 329 -142.50 -1.83 42.71
C ASP A 329 -141.38 -2.75 42.20
N LEU A 330 -141.74 -3.90 41.59
CA LEU A 330 -140.79 -4.83 40.99
C LEU A 330 -140.15 -4.25 39.71
N ASP A 331 -140.93 -3.61 38.84
CA ASP A 331 -140.40 -2.93 37.64
C ASP A 331 -139.44 -1.77 37.98
N LYS A 332 -139.67 -1.09 39.11
CA LYS A 332 -138.84 0.03 39.57
C LYS A 332 -137.47 -0.42 40.08
N ALA A 333 -137.42 -1.48 40.87
CA ALA A 333 -136.16 -2.05 41.38
C ALA A 333 -135.27 -2.61 40.25
N HIS A 334 -135.88 -3.22 39.22
CA HIS A 334 -135.14 -3.70 38.05
C HIS A 334 -134.57 -2.56 37.20
N ALA A 335 -135.27 -1.42 37.09
CA ALA A 335 -134.78 -0.25 36.38
C ALA A 335 -133.61 0.44 37.11
N ASP A 336 -133.67 0.54 38.44
CA ASP A 336 -132.63 1.16 39.24
C ASP A 336 -131.31 0.34 39.22
N LEU A 337 -131.39 -0.99 39.33
CA LEU A 337 -130.21 -1.88 39.25
C LEU A 337 -129.56 -1.88 37.85
N ALA A 338 -130.37 -1.78 36.79
CA ALA A 338 -129.86 -1.65 35.42
C ALA A 338 -129.10 -0.33 35.23
N ALA A 339 -129.58 0.77 35.82
CA ALA A 339 -128.90 2.06 35.77
C ALA A 339 -127.57 2.06 36.53
N GLU A 340 -127.51 1.45 37.73
CA GLU A 340 -126.27 1.35 38.50
C GLU A 340 -125.20 0.50 37.80
N THR A 341 -125.58 -0.62 37.19
CA THR A 341 -124.63 -1.48 36.46
C THR A 341 -124.14 -0.84 35.16
N GLU A 342 -124.96 -0.03 34.49
CA GLU A 342 -124.53 0.75 33.32
C GLU A 342 -123.58 1.88 33.71
N GLN A 343 -123.82 2.54 34.84
CA GLN A 343 -122.96 3.60 35.36
C GLN A 343 -121.58 3.07 35.81
N ALA A 344 -121.53 1.95 36.54
CA ALA A 344 -120.27 1.32 36.94
C ALA A 344 -119.42 0.85 35.73
N ARG A 345 -120.07 0.36 34.66
CA ARG A 345 -119.38 -0.01 33.41
C ARG A 345 -118.84 1.21 32.68
N ALA A 346 -119.59 2.31 32.67
CA ALA A 346 -119.16 3.55 32.02
C ALA A 346 -117.96 4.20 32.75
N ASP A 347 -117.92 4.14 34.08
CA ASP A 347 -116.82 4.69 34.87
C ASP A 347 -115.55 3.82 34.74
N LEU A 348 -115.67 2.48 34.79
CA LEU A 348 -114.53 1.57 34.57
C LEU A 348 -113.96 1.68 33.14
N ALA A 349 -114.81 1.91 32.14
CA ALA A 349 -114.36 2.13 30.77
C ALA A 349 -113.52 3.41 30.64
N ARG A 350 -113.90 4.49 31.34
CA ARG A 350 -113.13 5.74 31.37
C ARG A 350 -111.80 5.58 32.10
N GLU A 351 -111.76 4.86 33.22
CA GLU A 351 -110.50 4.59 33.94
C GLU A 351 -109.53 3.76 33.09
N LEU A 352 -110.02 2.74 32.38
CA LEU A 352 -109.18 1.94 31.47
C LEU A 352 -108.70 2.74 30.26
N GLU A 353 -109.50 3.66 29.74
CA GLU A 353 -109.10 4.53 28.63
C GLU A 353 -108.04 5.55 29.08
N GLN A 354 -108.19 6.09 30.29
CA GLN A 354 -107.21 7.01 30.88
C GLN A 354 -105.89 6.31 31.23
N ALA A 355 -105.93 5.11 31.83
CA ALA A 355 -104.73 4.32 32.12
C ALA A 355 -103.96 3.90 30.85
N LYS A 356 -104.67 3.63 29.74
CA LYS A 356 -104.03 3.36 28.44
C LYS A 356 -103.37 4.60 27.87
N ALA A 357 -104.03 5.75 27.94
CA ALA A 357 -103.46 7.02 27.48
C ALA A 357 -102.19 7.40 28.26
N ASP A 358 -102.20 7.21 29.57
CA ASP A 358 -101.04 7.47 30.43
C ASP A 358 -99.87 6.51 30.13
N PHE A 359 -100.15 5.21 29.96
CA PHE A 359 -99.13 4.22 29.59
C PHE A 359 -98.51 4.48 28.21
N ASP A 360 -99.31 4.87 27.23
CA ASP A 360 -98.85 5.21 25.89
C ASP A 360 -97.99 6.49 25.91
N ALA A 361 -98.37 7.48 26.72
CA ALA A 361 -97.59 8.70 26.91
C ALA A 361 -96.23 8.43 27.58
N ASP A 362 -96.21 7.64 28.66
CA ASP A 362 -94.96 7.26 29.36
C ASP A 362 -94.04 6.42 28.47
N SER A 363 -94.61 5.50 27.67
CA SER A 363 -93.86 4.68 26.72
C SER A 363 -93.21 5.52 25.61
N GLU A 364 -93.92 6.53 25.10
CA GLU A 364 -93.40 7.42 24.07
C GLU A 364 -92.33 8.38 24.66
N GLN A 365 -92.54 8.86 25.88
CA GLN A 365 -91.55 9.69 26.58
C GLN A 365 -90.24 8.90 26.84
N ALA A 366 -90.34 7.64 27.29
CA ALA A 366 -89.16 6.78 27.48
C ALA A 366 -88.41 6.51 26.17
N ARG A 367 -89.11 6.39 25.03
CA ARG A 367 -88.49 6.26 23.71
C ARG A 367 -87.76 7.53 23.29
N ILE A 368 -88.37 8.69 23.49
CA ILE A 368 -87.75 10.00 23.21
C ILE A 368 -86.49 10.17 24.05
N ASP A 369 -86.53 9.85 25.33
CA ASP A 369 -85.39 9.98 26.23
C ASP A 369 -84.24 9.01 25.87
N LEU A 370 -84.57 7.78 25.47
CA LEU A 370 -83.58 6.82 24.98
C LEU A 370 -82.93 7.27 23.66
N ASP A 371 -83.73 7.78 22.72
CA ASP A 371 -83.22 8.29 21.44
C ASP A 371 -82.34 9.53 21.62
N ASN A 372 -82.73 10.43 22.54
CA ASN A 372 -81.92 11.58 22.94
C ASN A 372 -80.61 11.14 23.58
N HIS A 373 -80.62 10.14 24.47
CA HIS A 373 -79.42 9.61 25.11
C HIS A 373 -78.49 8.91 24.10
N LEU A 374 -79.03 8.12 23.18
CA LEU A 374 -78.27 7.49 22.09
C LEU A 374 -77.69 8.53 21.14
N THR A 375 -78.44 9.58 20.81
CA THR A 375 -77.95 10.68 19.97
C THR A 375 -76.86 11.48 20.69
N ALA A 376 -76.98 11.71 22.00
CA ALA A 376 -75.97 12.40 22.79
C ALA A 376 -74.68 11.59 22.95
N THR A 377 -74.77 10.27 23.12
CA THR A 377 -73.60 9.38 23.20
C THR A 377 -72.92 9.22 21.84
N ARG A 378 -73.67 9.11 20.74
CA ARG A 378 -73.13 9.13 19.37
C ARG A 378 -72.38 10.43 19.06
N LYS A 379 -72.96 11.59 19.36
CA LYS A 379 -72.29 12.89 19.15
C LYS A 379 -71.01 13.02 19.98
N ARG A 380 -71.00 12.52 21.23
CA ARG A 380 -69.79 12.48 22.07
C ARG A 380 -68.73 11.56 21.46
N GLY A 381 -69.09 10.34 21.06
CA GLY A 381 -68.17 9.40 20.42
C GLY A 381 -67.62 9.92 19.08
N GLU A 382 -68.45 10.56 18.26
CA GLU A 382 -68.01 11.20 17.02
C GLU A 382 -67.05 12.37 17.28
N HIS A 383 -67.28 13.17 18.33
CA HIS A 383 -66.40 14.27 18.70
C HIS A 383 -65.05 13.77 19.22
N GLU A 384 -65.05 12.74 20.08
CA GLU A 384 -63.82 12.10 20.57
C GLU A 384 -63.05 11.42 19.45
N ALA A 385 -63.73 10.70 18.55
CA ALA A 385 -63.11 10.10 17.37
C ALA A 385 -62.53 11.17 16.43
N ALA A 386 -63.23 12.29 16.22
CA ALA A 386 -62.72 13.40 15.42
C ALA A 386 -61.51 14.08 16.07
N LYS A 387 -61.49 14.20 17.41
CA LYS A 387 -60.36 14.75 18.17
C LYS A 387 -59.13 13.84 18.05
N LEU A 388 -59.28 12.54 18.34
CA LEU A 388 -58.20 11.57 18.22
C LEU A 388 -57.66 11.49 16.78
N ARG A 389 -58.54 11.59 15.78
CA ARG A 389 -58.12 11.60 14.37
C ARG A 389 -57.27 12.83 14.03
N ARG A 390 -57.64 14.01 14.52
CA ARG A 390 -56.82 15.23 14.37
C ARG A 390 -55.48 15.13 15.09
N GLU A 391 -55.45 14.55 16.30
CA GLU A 391 -54.21 14.32 17.04
C GLU A 391 -53.29 13.33 16.31
N ILE A 392 -53.84 12.23 15.76
CA ILE A 392 -53.09 11.28 14.94
C ILE A 392 -52.55 11.95 13.67
N ASP A 393 -53.37 12.75 12.98
CA ASP A 393 -52.96 13.45 11.76
C ASP A 393 -51.89 14.52 12.06
N GLN A 394 -51.97 15.21 13.20
CA GLN A 394 -50.90 16.12 13.67
C GLN A 394 -49.61 15.38 13.99
N ILE A 395 -49.67 14.29 14.77
CA ILE A 395 -48.47 13.49 15.10
C ILE A 395 -47.82 12.93 13.83
N ARG A 396 -48.62 12.51 12.85
CA ARG A 396 -48.11 12.05 11.55
C ARG A 396 -47.43 13.18 10.77
N ALA A 397 -48.04 14.36 10.71
CA ALA A 397 -47.46 15.52 10.04
C ALA A 397 -46.15 15.95 10.72
N ASP A 398 -46.11 15.99 12.06
CA ASP A 398 -44.92 16.33 12.83
C ASP A 398 -43.79 15.30 12.60
N LEU A 399 -44.13 14.00 12.61
CA LEU A 399 -43.18 12.92 12.34
C LEU A 399 -42.65 12.97 10.89
N GLU A 400 -43.50 13.27 9.91
CA GLU A 400 -43.07 13.45 8.52
C GLU A 400 -42.08 14.62 8.38
N VAL A 401 -42.32 15.73 9.08
CA VAL A 401 -41.41 16.87 9.12
C VAL A 401 -40.08 16.50 9.78
N GLU A 402 -40.09 15.79 10.92
CA GLU A 402 -38.87 15.36 11.59
C GLU A 402 -38.07 14.36 10.74
N LEU A 403 -38.74 13.38 10.12
CA LEU A 403 -38.09 12.42 9.23
C LEU A 403 -37.49 13.09 8.01
N LYS A 404 -38.16 14.10 7.44
CA LYS A 404 -37.62 14.87 6.32
C LYS A 404 -36.42 15.70 6.77
N ALA A 405 -36.50 16.37 7.91
CA ALA A 405 -35.38 17.14 8.48
C ALA A 405 -34.16 16.25 8.74
N ARG A 406 -34.33 15.06 9.34
CA ARG A 406 -33.23 14.12 9.56
C ARG A 406 -32.64 13.56 8.27
N ARG A 407 -33.46 13.34 7.24
CA ARG A 407 -32.97 12.93 5.91
C ARG A 407 -32.16 14.04 5.27
N ASP A 408 -32.66 15.27 5.28
CA ASP A 408 -31.97 16.44 4.73
C ASP A 408 -30.64 16.69 5.48
N GLU A 409 -30.63 16.56 6.81
CA GLU A 409 -29.42 16.66 7.63
C GLU A 409 -28.41 15.55 7.31
N ALA A 410 -28.85 14.29 7.22
CA ALA A 410 -27.97 13.17 6.85
C ALA A 410 -27.41 13.31 5.43
N GLU A 411 -28.22 13.75 4.47
CA GLU A 411 -27.78 14.03 3.10
C GLU A 411 -26.75 15.15 3.06
N GLN A 412 -26.95 16.24 3.82
CA GLN A 412 -25.98 17.33 3.95
C GLN A 412 -24.68 16.84 4.59
N ASP A 413 -24.75 16.02 5.64
CA ASP A 413 -23.59 15.45 6.31
C ASP A 413 -22.77 14.53 5.38
N HIS A 414 -23.45 13.68 4.60
CA HIS A 414 -22.82 12.84 3.60
C HIS A 414 -22.20 13.66 2.46
N LEU A 415 -22.90 14.70 2.00
CA LEU A 415 -22.38 15.61 0.97
C LEU A 415 -21.14 16.36 1.47
N ALA A 416 -21.16 16.84 2.71
CA ALA A 416 -20.02 17.52 3.34
C ALA A 416 -18.82 16.59 3.49
N ARG A 417 -19.03 15.35 3.96
CA ARG A 417 -17.96 14.33 4.04
C ARG A 417 -17.42 13.96 2.66
N HIS A 418 -18.28 13.84 1.65
CA HIS A 418 -17.87 13.57 0.28
C HIS A 418 -17.03 14.74 -0.29
N GLN A 419 -17.47 15.99 -0.11
CA GLN A 419 -16.72 17.17 -0.52
C GLN A 419 -15.38 17.27 0.21
N ALA A 420 -15.33 16.98 1.50
CA ALA A 420 -14.09 16.95 2.28
C ALA A 420 -13.13 15.86 1.77
N ALA A 421 -13.63 14.65 1.48
CA ALA A 421 -12.85 13.57 0.92
C ALA A 421 -12.31 13.93 -0.48
N VAL A 422 -13.15 14.51 -1.35
CA VAL A 422 -12.74 14.99 -2.69
C VAL A 422 -11.66 16.06 -2.56
N ALA A 423 -11.83 17.04 -1.69
CA ALA A 423 -10.82 18.08 -1.45
C ALA A 423 -9.51 17.51 -0.92
N GLN A 424 -9.57 16.52 -0.03
CA GLN A 424 -8.37 15.83 0.47
C GLN A 424 -7.67 15.04 -0.62
N THR A 425 -8.41 14.27 -1.44
CA THR A 425 -7.82 13.55 -2.58
C THR A 425 -7.24 14.50 -3.61
N GLN A 426 -7.89 15.64 -3.86
CA GLN A 426 -7.36 16.64 -4.78
C GLN A 426 -6.05 17.23 -4.25
N ARG A 427 -5.97 17.57 -2.96
CA ARG A 427 -4.71 18.03 -2.34
C ARG A 427 -3.59 16.99 -2.47
N TYR A 428 -3.87 15.71 -2.22
CA TYR A 428 -2.87 14.66 -2.42
C TYR A 428 -2.41 14.53 -3.87
N LEU A 429 -3.33 14.66 -4.83
CA LEU A 429 -2.99 14.66 -6.26
C LEU A 429 -2.15 15.88 -6.64
N ASP A 430 -2.53 17.06 -6.15
CA ASP A 430 -1.81 18.32 -6.40
C ASP A 430 -0.39 18.24 -5.80
N ASP A 431 -0.25 17.80 -4.54
CA ASP A 431 1.05 17.61 -3.88
C ASP A 431 1.92 16.58 -4.61
N SER A 432 1.34 15.44 -5.00
CA SER A 432 2.06 14.41 -5.77
C SER A 432 2.50 14.93 -7.13
N SER A 433 1.65 15.72 -7.80
CA SER A 433 1.98 16.35 -9.08
C SER A 433 3.10 17.38 -8.95
N ALA A 434 3.10 18.15 -7.86
CA ALA A 434 4.16 19.11 -7.55
C ALA A 434 5.50 18.41 -7.27
N GLN A 435 5.49 17.32 -6.48
CA GLN A 435 6.68 16.51 -6.25
C GLN A 435 7.20 15.87 -7.54
N LEU A 436 6.31 15.39 -8.42
CA LEU A 436 6.70 14.81 -9.70
C LEU A 436 7.28 15.88 -10.66
N ALA A 437 6.74 17.10 -10.63
CA ALA A 437 7.30 18.23 -11.37
C ALA A 437 8.69 18.64 -10.84
N ASP A 438 8.88 18.72 -9.52
CA ASP A 438 10.16 19.06 -8.90
C ASP A 438 11.23 18.00 -9.18
N THR A 439 10.90 16.72 -9.02
CA THR A 439 11.81 15.61 -9.33
C THR A 439 12.20 15.56 -10.81
N ASN A 440 11.26 15.84 -11.72
CA ASN A 440 11.56 15.98 -13.14
C ASN A 440 12.48 17.17 -13.43
N ALA A 441 12.20 18.34 -12.83
CA ALA A 441 13.06 19.52 -12.98
C ALA A 441 14.48 19.24 -12.48
N ARG A 442 14.61 18.58 -11.33
CA ARG A 442 15.91 18.20 -10.74
C ARG A 442 16.64 17.15 -11.58
N THR A 443 15.91 16.21 -12.19
CA THR A 443 16.48 15.23 -13.14
C THR A 443 17.01 15.92 -14.39
N VAL A 444 16.28 16.89 -14.94
CA VAL A 444 16.74 17.69 -16.10
C VAL A 444 17.99 18.49 -15.74
N GLN A 445 18.01 19.15 -14.56
CA GLN A 445 19.19 19.86 -14.08
C GLN A 445 20.41 18.95 -13.90
N LEU A 446 20.23 17.77 -13.28
CA LEU A 446 21.31 16.79 -13.11
C LEU A 446 21.82 16.26 -14.44
N ARG A 447 20.94 16.01 -15.42
CA ARG A 447 21.35 15.61 -16.77
C ARG A 447 22.16 16.71 -17.45
N ALA A 448 21.72 17.97 -17.38
CA ALA A 448 22.46 19.10 -17.94
C ALA A 448 23.84 19.28 -17.27
N LEU A 449 23.91 19.11 -15.94
CA LEU A 449 25.18 19.15 -15.20
C LEU A 449 26.11 18.01 -15.63
N ASN A 450 25.57 16.80 -15.82
CA ASN A 450 26.33 15.64 -16.27
C ASN A 450 26.85 15.84 -17.70
N GLU A 451 26.02 16.36 -18.61
CA GLU A 451 26.44 16.75 -19.96
C GLU A 451 27.54 17.82 -19.95
N GLN A 452 27.45 18.80 -19.05
CA GLN A 452 28.50 19.80 -18.87
C GLN A 452 29.80 19.20 -18.35
N LEU A 453 29.73 18.29 -17.38
CA LEU A 453 30.90 17.58 -16.85
C LEU A 453 31.55 16.68 -17.92
N ASP A 454 30.75 15.93 -18.68
CA ASP A 454 31.22 15.10 -19.79
C ASP A 454 31.85 15.94 -20.91
N ALA A 455 31.22 17.05 -21.28
CA ALA A 455 31.76 17.97 -22.29
C ALA A 455 33.06 18.62 -21.79
N GLY A 456 33.12 19.03 -20.52
CA GLY A 456 34.30 19.56 -19.86
C GLY A 456 35.45 18.55 -19.84
N ALA A 457 35.19 17.33 -19.37
CA ALA A 457 36.18 16.25 -19.34
C ALA A 457 36.69 15.89 -20.73
N ARG A 458 35.83 15.86 -21.75
CA ARG A 458 36.23 15.63 -23.16
C ARG A 458 37.08 16.78 -23.69
N ALA A 459 36.75 18.03 -23.37
CA ALA A 459 37.52 19.19 -23.78
C ALA A 459 38.91 19.20 -23.11
N GLU A 460 38.99 18.91 -21.82
CA GLU A 460 40.25 18.78 -21.09
C GLU A 460 41.11 17.62 -21.62
N ALA A 461 40.51 16.44 -21.86
CA ALA A 461 41.21 15.31 -22.44
C ALA A 461 41.76 15.64 -23.84
N LYS A 462 40.97 16.35 -24.67
CA LYS A 462 41.42 16.81 -26.00
C LYS A 462 42.56 17.83 -25.89
N ALA A 463 42.48 18.78 -24.95
CA ALA A 463 43.53 19.76 -24.73
C ALA A 463 44.81 19.12 -24.19
N ALA A 464 44.70 18.16 -23.27
CA ALA A 464 45.83 17.41 -22.75
C ALA A 464 46.51 16.58 -23.85
N LYS A 465 45.72 15.92 -24.71
CA LYS A 465 46.23 15.20 -25.87
C LYS A 465 46.97 16.14 -26.84
N SER A 466 46.35 17.27 -27.21
CA SER A 466 47.00 18.26 -28.10
C SER A 466 48.34 18.74 -27.54
N LYS A 467 48.40 19.06 -26.24
CA LYS A 467 49.66 19.45 -25.57
C LYS A 467 50.70 18.34 -25.60
N ALA A 468 50.29 17.09 -25.37
CA ALA A 468 51.18 15.94 -25.42
C ALA A 468 51.71 15.70 -26.84
N ASP A 469 50.86 15.85 -27.87
CA ASP A 469 51.23 15.72 -29.28
C ASP A 469 52.21 16.86 -29.68
N ASP A 470 51.93 18.12 -29.31
CA ASP A 470 52.82 19.27 -29.55
C ASP A 470 54.18 19.09 -28.88
N GLU A 471 54.20 18.58 -27.65
CA GLU A 471 55.43 18.32 -26.89
C GLU A 471 56.22 17.15 -27.48
N ALA A 472 55.53 16.08 -27.92
CA ALA A 472 56.17 14.98 -28.63
C ALA A 472 56.77 15.44 -29.96
N GLU A 473 56.05 16.23 -30.76
CA GLU A 473 56.60 16.81 -32.00
C GLU A 473 57.82 17.69 -31.72
N ARG A 474 57.77 18.51 -30.66
CA ARG A 474 58.92 19.34 -30.27
C ARG A 474 60.12 18.49 -29.89
N ILE A 475 59.94 17.42 -29.11
CA ILE A 475 61.03 16.50 -28.73
C ILE A 475 61.63 15.82 -29.97
N VAL A 476 60.79 15.37 -30.90
CA VAL A 476 61.24 14.74 -32.15
C VAL A 476 62.04 15.74 -32.99
N ARG A 477 61.53 16.96 -33.21
CA ARG A 477 62.26 18.00 -33.94
C ARG A 477 63.58 18.37 -33.27
N ASP A 478 63.58 18.57 -31.96
CA ASP A 478 64.81 18.84 -31.19
C ASP A 478 65.84 17.70 -31.30
N ALA A 479 65.38 16.45 -31.39
CA ALA A 479 66.24 15.30 -31.58
C ALA A 479 66.77 15.21 -33.02
N GLU A 480 65.93 15.49 -34.02
CA GLU A 480 66.31 15.57 -35.44
C GLU A 480 67.33 16.69 -35.69
N ASP A 481 67.10 17.89 -35.14
CA ASP A 481 68.01 19.03 -35.24
C ASP A 481 69.36 18.71 -34.59
N ARG A 482 69.35 18.06 -33.41
CA ARG A 482 70.59 17.60 -32.76
C ARG A 482 71.32 16.53 -33.56
N ALA A 483 70.59 15.58 -34.13
CA ALA A 483 71.17 14.55 -34.99
C ALA A 483 71.77 15.17 -36.26
N ALA A 484 71.06 16.10 -36.90
CA ALA A 484 71.54 16.83 -38.07
C ALA A 484 72.79 17.67 -37.75
N ALA A 485 72.80 18.37 -36.61
CA ALA A 485 73.96 19.12 -36.14
C ALA A 485 75.18 18.22 -35.86
N LEU A 486 74.96 17.04 -35.27
CA LEU A 486 76.01 16.04 -35.05
C LEU A 486 76.57 15.53 -36.38
N VAL A 487 75.70 15.19 -37.34
CA VAL A 487 76.12 14.73 -38.69
C VAL A 487 76.87 15.84 -39.42
N ALA A 488 76.36 17.07 -39.45
CA ALA A 488 77.05 18.20 -40.07
C ALA A 488 78.41 18.50 -39.40
N GLY A 489 78.47 18.41 -38.07
CA GLY A 489 79.71 18.52 -37.31
C GLY A 489 80.71 17.43 -37.66
N ALA A 490 80.26 16.17 -37.76
CA ALA A 490 81.09 15.03 -38.18
C ALA A 490 81.58 15.18 -39.63
N GLU A 491 80.72 15.60 -40.57
CA GLU A 491 81.10 15.86 -41.96
C GLU A 491 82.14 16.97 -42.07
N THR A 492 81.95 18.07 -41.33
CA THR A 492 82.90 19.20 -41.33
C THR A 492 84.26 18.75 -40.84
N ARG A 493 84.30 18.02 -39.70
CA ARG A 493 85.53 17.46 -39.15
C ARG A 493 86.19 16.48 -40.12
N THR A 494 85.40 15.66 -40.80
CA THR A 494 85.91 14.70 -41.79
C THR A 494 86.49 15.44 -43.00
N ARG A 495 85.83 16.50 -43.49
CA ARG A 495 86.37 17.34 -44.57
C ARG A 495 87.65 18.06 -44.18
N GLU A 496 87.72 18.60 -42.96
CA GLU A 496 88.95 19.23 -42.43
C GLU A 496 90.09 18.22 -42.36
N LEU A 497 89.84 17.01 -41.85
CA LEU A 497 90.84 15.94 -41.79
C LEU A 497 91.29 15.50 -43.19
N VAL A 498 90.37 15.40 -44.15
CA VAL A 498 90.70 15.07 -45.54
C VAL A 498 91.50 16.20 -46.20
N ALA A 499 91.11 17.46 -46.02
CA ALA A 499 91.83 18.61 -46.55
C ALA A 499 93.24 18.71 -45.94
N ASP A 500 93.40 18.53 -44.63
CA ASP A 500 94.73 18.48 -43.98
C ASP A 500 95.56 17.31 -44.52
N ALA A 501 94.95 16.15 -44.78
CA ALA A 501 95.63 15.03 -45.42
C ALA A 501 96.04 15.34 -46.88
N GLU A 502 95.18 16.01 -47.66
CA GLU A 502 95.46 16.43 -49.04
C GLU A 502 96.54 17.50 -49.11
N ASP A 503 96.52 18.49 -48.21
CA ASP A 503 97.52 19.55 -48.09
C ASP A 503 98.88 18.97 -47.72
N ARG A 504 98.94 18.03 -46.77
CA ARG A 504 100.17 17.28 -46.46
C ARG A 504 100.67 16.52 -47.69
N LEU A 505 99.77 15.91 -48.46
CA LEU A 505 100.12 15.16 -49.66
C LEU A 505 100.62 16.10 -50.78
N ALA A 506 100.04 17.29 -50.91
CA ALA A 506 100.48 18.34 -51.82
C ALA A 506 101.83 18.93 -51.41
N GLN A 507 102.06 19.13 -50.11
CA GLN A 507 103.35 19.56 -49.57
C GLN A 507 104.43 18.51 -49.88
N ILE A 508 104.15 17.22 -49.70
CA ILE A 508 105.08 16.14 -50.05
C ILE A 508 105.34 16.11 -51.58
N ARG A 509 104.34 16.42 -52.41
CA ARG A 509 104.53 16.58 -53.87
C ARG A 509 105.40 17.80 -54.22
N MET A 510 105.21 18.94 -53.56
CA MET A 510 106.07 20.12 -53.75
C MET A 510 107.49 19.84 -53.26
N GLU A 511 107.67 19.16 -52.14
CA GLU A 511 108.98 18.72 -51.66
C GLU A 511 109.63 17.80 -52.70
N ARG A 512 108.89 16.82 -53.24
CA ARG A 512 109.35 15.97 -54.35
C ARG A 512 109.75 16.77 -55.58
N ASP A 513 108.93 17.73 -56.03
CA ASP A 513 109.20 18.53 -57.23
C ASP A 513 110.36 19.53 -56.99
N SER A 514 110.49 20.06 -55.77
CA SER A 514 111.64 20.88 -55.37
C SER A 514 112.93 20.06 -55.38
N VAL A 515 112.88 18.82 -54.89
CA VAL A 515 113.99 17.86 -54.94
C VAL A 515 114.32 17.52 -56.39
N ALA A 516 113.32 17.32 -57.26
CA ALA A 516 113.51 17.14 -58.70
C ALA A 516 114.13 18.38 -59.39
N GLY A 517 113.70 19.59 -59.04
CA GLY A 517 114.28 20.85 -59.53
C GLY A 517 115.71 21.08 -59.03
N TYR A 518 116.01 20.74 -57.78
CA TYR A 518 117.38 20.70 -57.26
C TYR A 518 118.25 19.75 -58.08
N PHE A 519 117.73 18.58 -58.46
CA PHE A 519 118.42 17.65 -59.34
C PHE A 519 118.64 18.19 -60.76
N GLU A 520 117.68 18.92 -61.30
CA GLU A 520 117.81 19.54 -62.62
C GLU A 520 118.79 20.72 -62.62
N SER A 521 118.80 21.53 -61.54
CA SER A 521 119.79 22.59 -61.35
C SER A 521 121.20 22.05 -61.12
N LEU A 522 121.37 20.95 -60.37
CA LEU A 522 122.65 20.24 -60.22
C LEU A 522 123.11 19.70 -61.58
N ARG A 523 122.20 19.16 -62.38
CA ARG A 523 122.49 18.71 -63.75
C ARG A 523 122.90 19.86 -64.66
N SER A 524 122.23 21.02 -64.55
CA SER A 524 122.58 22.25 -65.29
C SER A 524 123.95 22.78 -64.87
N VAL A 525 124.24 22.87 -63.57
CA VAL A 525 125.55 23.31 -63.05
C VAL A 525 126.66 22.34 -63.47
N LEU A 526 126.38 21.05 -63.55
CA LEU A 526 127.31 20.05 -64.10
C LEU A 526 127.53 20.22 -65.60
N THR A 527 126.50 20.52 -66.39
CA THR A 527 126.66 20.86 -67.82
C THR A 527 127.34 22.23 -68.03
N GLN A 528 127.26 23.13 -67.06
CA GLN A 528 127.92 24.43 -67.09
C GLN A 528 129.40 24.30 -66.67
N ALA A 529 129.72 23.39 -65.74
CA ALA A 529 131.07 22.95 -65.44
C ALA A 529 131.72 22.19 -66.63
N GLU A 530 130.94 21.43 -67.41
CA GLU A 530 131.38 20.87 -68.70
C GLU A 530 131.76 21.95 -69.71
N LYS A 531 130.99 23.05 -69.81
CA LYS A 531 131.32 24.16 -70.72
C LYS A 531 132.55 24.96 -70.31
N VAL A 532 132.81 25.12 -69.00
CA VAL A 532 134.00 25.83 -68.52
C VAL A 532 135.27 24.99 -68.65
N ASN A 533 135.17 23.66 -68.59
CA ASN A 533 136.30 22.76 -68.86
C ASN A 533 136.56 22.50 -70.35
N ALA A 534 135.58 22.75 -71.23
CA ALA A 534 135.76 22.63 -72.69
C ALA A 534 136.40 23.86 -73.36
N ASP A 535 136.52 24.99 -72.66
CA ASP A 535 137.16 26.23 -73.15
C ASP A 535 138.63 26.38 -72.67
N GLN A 536 139.24 25.34 -72.09
CA GLN A 536 140.65 25.33 -71.66
C GLN A 536 141.55 24.32 -72.38
N ASP A 537 141.06 23.66 -73.43
CA ASP A 537 141.85 22.94 -74.44
C ASP A 537 141.69 23.63 -75.81
#